data_AF-A0A954H486-F1
#
_entry.id   AF-A0A954H486-F1
#
_cell.length_a   1.000
_cell.length_b   1.000
_cell.length_c   1.000
_cell.angle_alpha   90.00
_cell.angle_beta   90.00
_cell.angle_gamma   90.00
#
_symmetry.space_group_name_H-M   'P 1'
#
loop_
_entity.id
_entity.type
_entity.pdbx_description
1 polymer ?
#
loop_
_entity_poly.entity_id
_entity_poly.type
_entity_poly.pdbx_seq_one_letter_code
_entity_poly.pdbx_strand_id
1 'polypeptide(L)'
;MSMQIEDPRVVEFDVQTDEMLVNMGPQHPSTHGVLRLLLRTDGEIVHECTPHIGYLHRCAEKIGENLSPPQYIPYTDRMDYLAAMNMNLGFALTVEKLIG
;
A
#
# COMPACT_ATOMS: atom_id res chain seq x y z
N MET A 1 43.53 -0.16 18.55
CA MET A 1 43.98 -1.51 18.16
C MET A 1 42.85 -2.49 18.50
N SER A 2 41.72 -2.37 17.79
CA SER A 2 40.52 -3.18 18.03
C SER A 2 40.71 -4.54 17.38
N MET A 3 40.72 -5.58 18.22
CA MET A 3 40.87 -6.98 17.86
C MET A 3 39.73 -7.38 16.90
N GLN A 4 40.07 -7.72 15.66
CA GLN A 4 39.15 -8.38 14.73
C GLN A 4 39.05 -9.85 15.16
N ILE A 5 37.88 -10.24 15.66
CA ILE A 5 37.56 -11.64 15.93
C ILE A 5 37.09 -12.22 14.59
N GLU A 6 38.02 -12.78 13.82
CA GLU A 6 37.68 -13.63 12.67
C GLU A 6 37.23 -14.99 13.22
N ASP A 7 35.92 -15.20 13.34
CA ASP A 7 35.34 -16.50 13.68
C ASP A 7 35.43 -17.43 12.45
N PRO A 8 36.24 -18.50 12.47
CA PRO A 8 36.46 -19.39 11.32
C PRO A 8 35.23 -20.21 10.92
N ARG A 9 34.11 -20.07 11.63
CA ARG A 9 32.82 -20.71 11.30
C ARG A 9 31.92 -19.85 10.42
N VAL A 10 32.21 -18.56 10.29
CA VAL A 10 31.48 -17.65 9.40
C VAL A 10 32.15 -17.71 8.03
N VAL A 11 31.67 -18.64 7.19
CA VAL A 11 32.00 -18.60 5.76
C VAL A 11 31.06 -17.57 5.15
N GLU A 12 31.53 -16.33 5.03
CA GLU A 12 30.82 -15.30 4.27
C GLU A 12 30.97 -15.68 2.78
N PHE A 13 30.00 -16.43 2.27
CA PHE A 13 29.90 -16.68 0.85
C PHE A 13 29.45 -15.37 0.19
N ASP A 14 30.39 -14.65 -0.41
CA ASP A 14 30.10 -13.60 -1.39
C ASP A 14 29.52 -14.28 -2.64
N VAL A 15 28.26 -14.71 -2.54
CA VAL A 15 27.52 -15.27 -3.68
C VAL A 15 27.25 -14.10 -4.60
N GLN A 16 27.87 -14.09 -5.78
CA GLN A 16 27.56 -13.08 -6.79
C GLN A 16 26.08 -13.19 -7.15
N THR A 17 25.32 -12.18 -6.74
CA THR A 17 23.91 -12.00 -7.07
C THR A 17 23.80 -11.01 -8.23
N ASP A 18 22.87 -11.29 -9.14
CA ASP A 18 22.54 -10.38 -10.23
C ASP A 18 21.32 -9.53 -9.84
N GLU A 19 21.27 -8.29 -10.34
CA GLU A 19 20.12 -7.44 -10.16
C GLU A 19 18.91 -8.00 -10.93
N MET A 20 17.83 -8.30 -10.21
CA MET A 20 16.62 -8.90 -10.76
C MET A 20 15.44 -7.93 -10.69
N LEU A 21 14.61 -7.96 -11.74
CA LEU A 21 13.30 -7.33 -11.74
C LEU A 21 12.23 -8.39 -11.43
N VAL A 22 11.66 -8.32 -10.24
CA VAL A 22 10.62 -9.23 -9.76
C VAL A 22 9.26 -8.54 -9.81
N ASN A 23 8.34 -9.09 -10.58
CA ASN A 23 6.96 -8.60 -10.64
C ASN A 23 6.09 -9.35 -9.61
N MET A 24 5.90 -8.75 -8.44
CA MET A 24 4.98 -9.25 -7.44
C MET A 24 3.55 -8.86 -7.84
N GLY A 25 2.81 -9.86 -8.34
CA GLY A 25 1.49 -9.66 -8.91
C GLY A 25 0.40 -9.28 -7.89
N PRO A 26 -0.74 -8.74 -8.36
CA PRO A 26 -1.79 -8.17 -7.51
C PRO A 26 -2.59 -9.18 -6.66
N GLN A 27 -2.53 -10.48 -6.98
CA GLN A 27 -3.09 -11.57 -6.17
C GLN A 27 -2.01 -12.39 -5.45
N HIS A 28 -0.76 -11.92 -5.41
CA HIS A 28 0.28 -12.66 -4.70
C HIS A 28 -0.15 -12.83 -3.23
N PRO A 29 -0.12 -14.06 -2.67
CA PRO A 29 -0.82 -14.44 -1.42
C PRO A 29 -0.33 -13.75 -0.12
N SER A 30 0.47 -12.69 -0.23
CA SER A 30 1.06 -11.95 0.89
C SER A 30 0.79 -10.45 0.84
N THR A 31 0.07 -9.94 -0.17
CA THR A 31 -0.37 -8.54 -0.22
C THR A 31 -1.80 -8.43 0.32
N HIS A 32 -1.98 -7.87 1.52
CA HIS A 32 -3.32 -7.52 2.01
C HIS A 32 -3.94 -6.44 1.10
N GLY A 33 -5.00 -6.79 0.38
CA GLY A 33 -5.61 -5.94 -0.65
C GLY A 33 -5.20 -6.36 -2.06
N VAL A 34 -5.24 -5.41 -3.01
CA VAL A 34 -4.87 -5.65 -4.42
C VAL A 34 -3.77 -4.67 -4.79
N LEU A 35 -2.53 -5.15 -4.81
CA LEU A 35 -1.34 -4.32 -5.02
C LEU A 35 -0.32 -5.07 -5.86
N ARG A 36 0.11 -4.45 -6.97
CA ARG A 36 1.22 -4.97 -7.77
C ARG A 36 2.48 -4.16 -7.46
N LEU A 37 3.58 -4.85 -7.20
CA LEU A 37 4.88 -4.23 -6.95
C LEU A 37 5.89 -4.73 -7.99
N LEU A 38 6.56 -3.79 -8.66
CA LEU A 38 7.74 -4.10 -9.47
C LEU A 38 8.97 -3.84 -8.60
N LEU A 39 9.62 -4.92 -8.17
CA LEU A 39 10.74 -4.90 -7.25
C LEU A 39 12.05 -5.05 -8.02
N ARG A 40 13.03 -4.22 -7.69
CA ARG A 40 14.41 -4.35 -8.13
C ARG A 40 15.23 -4.87 -6.96
N THR A 41 15.65 -6.13 -7.06
CA THR A 41 16.22 -6.89 -5.95
C THR A 41 17.58 -7.43 -6.32
N ASP A 42 18.52 -7.33 -5.39
CA ASP A 42 19.81 -8.02 -5.44
C ASP A 42 19.79 -9.13 -4.39
N GLY A 43 19.45 -10.34 -4.83
CA GLY A 43 19.15 -11.47 -3.93
C GLY A 43 17.98 -11.16 -2.97
N GLU A 44 18.27 -11.13 -1.67
CA GLU A 44 17.31 -10.83 -0.60
C GLU A 44 17.17 -9.32 -0.30
N ILE A 45 18.05 -8.49 -0.87
CA ILE A 45 18.06 -7.05 -0.64
C ILE A 45 17.21 -6.33 -1.69
N VAL A 46 16.26 -5.52 -1.25
CA VAL A 46 15.44 -4.68 -2.14
C VAL A 46 16.09 -3.32 -2.31
N HIS A 47 16.49 -2.98 -3.55
CA HIS A 47 17.03 -1.65 -3.87
C HIS A 47 15.94 -0.64 -4.21
N GLU A 48 14.92 -1.06 -4.95
CA GLU A 48 13.82 -0.20 -5.37
C GLU A 48 12.51 -0.97 -5.47
N CYS A 49 11.41 -0.27 -5.22
CA CYS A 49 10.06 -0.78 -5.38
C CYS A 49 9.19 0.26 -6.10
N THR A 50 8.64 -0.09 -7.26
CA THR A 50 7.65 0.71 -7.97
C THR A 50 6.26 0.14 -7.71
N PRO A 51 5.39 0.84 -6.96
CA PRO A 51 4.03 0.38 -6.72
C PRO A 51 3.11 0.74 -7.89
N HIS A 52 2.40 -0.26 -8.40
CA HIS A 52 1.30 -0.08 -9.35
C HIS A 52 -0.03 -0.18 -8.61
N ILE A 53 -0.69 0.97 -8.44
CA ILE A 53 -1.98 1.11 -7.74
C ILE A 53 -3.14 1.31 -8.73
N GLY A 54 -4.37 1.33 -8.22
CA GLY A 54 -5.57 1.66 -9.01
C GLY A 54 -6.41 0.46 -9.43
N TYR A 55 -6.01 -0.78 -9.12
CA TYR A 55 -6.82 -1.99 -9.36
C TYR A 55 -8.18 -1.97 -8.63
N LEU A 56 -8.32 -1.17 -7.58
CA LEU A 56 -9.54 -0.98 -6.82
C LEU A 56 -10.12 0.44 -6.97
N HIS A 57 -9.75 1.16 -8.03
CA HIS A 57 -10.35 2.45 -8.34
C HIS A 57 -11.82 2.26 -8.72
N ARG A 58 -12.73 2.91 -7.99
CA ARG A 58 -14.19 2.74 -8.13
C ARG A 58 -14.91 4.05 -8.50
N CYS A 59 -14.17 5.08 -8.93
CA CYS A 59 -14.71 6.39 -9.28
C CYS A 59 -15.59 7.02 -8.19
N ALA A 60 -15.26 6.81 -6.90
CA ALA A 60 -16.09 7.27 -5.77
C ALA A 60 -16.34 8.78 -5.80
N GLU A 61 -15.31 9.56 -6.12
CA GLU A 61 -15.41 11.02 -6.28
C GLU A 61 -16.42 11.41 -7.37
N LYS A 62 -16.36 10.73 -8.53
CA LYS A 62 -17.30 11.00 -9.63
C LYS A 62 -18.74 10.61 -9.30
N ILE A 63 -18.92 9.56 -8.52
CA ILE A 63 -20.24 9.18 -8.01
C ILE A 63 -20.75 10.24 -7.03
N GLY A 64 -19.88 10.76 -6.16
CA GLY A 64 -20.21 11.82 -5.21
C GLY A 64 -20.72 13.10 -5.85
N GLU A 65 -20.19 13.49 -7.02
CA GLU A 65 -20.69 14.65 -7.78
C GLU A 65 -22.17 14.54 -8.17
N ASN A 66 -22.71 13.31 -8.29
CA ASN A 66 -24.07 13.06 -8.76
C ASN A 66 -25.05 12.70 -7.65
N LEU A 67 -24.61 12.70 -6.38
CA LEU A 67 -25.41 12.29 -5.23
C LEU A 67 -25.58 13.44 -4.24
N SER A 68 -26.73 13.45 -3.54
CA SER A 68 -26.91 14.35 -2.40
C SER A 68 -26.05 13.90 -1.21
N PRO A 69 -25.67 14.81 -0.29
CA PRO A 69 -24.80 14.45 0.83
C PRO A 69 -25.29 13.24 1.66
N PRO A 70 -26.58 13.12 2.03
CA PRO A 70 -27.05 11.93 2.74
C PRO A 70 -26.94 10.63 1.94
N GLN A 71 -27.07 10.69 0.61
CA GLN A 71 -26.93 9.54 -0.27
C GLN A 71 -25.47 9.11 -0.45
N TYR A 72 -24.51 10.01 -0.22
CA TYR A 72 -23.09 9.72 -0.35
C TYR A 72 -22.47 9.06 0.90
N ILE A 73 -23.12 9.13 2.07
CA ILE A 73 -22.63 8.53 3.32
C ILE A 73 -22.26 7.03 3.18
N PRO A 74 -23.04 6.16 2.51
CA PRO A 74 -22.63 4.76 2.33
C PRO A 74 -21.40 4.56 1.44
N TYR A 75 -20.99 5.58 0.67
CA TYR A 75 -19.77 5.53 -0.13
C TYR A 75 -18.54 5.90 0.71
N THR A 76 -18.67 6.80 1.68
CA THR A 76 -17.57 7.15 2.59
C THR A 76 -17.17 5.96 3.47
N ASP A 77 -18.13 5.15 3.91
CA ASP A 77 -17.89 3.87 4.61
C ASP A 77 -16.99 2.89 3.83
N ARG A 78 -17.06 2.94 2.48
CA ARG A 78 -16.36 1.99 1.62
C ARG A 78 -14.94 2.42 1.26
N MET A 79 -14.56 3.64 1.62
CA MET A 79 -13.22 4.18 1.38
C MET A 79 -12.20 3.59 2.37
N ASP A 80 -12.55 3.55 3.65
CA ASP A 80 -11.87 2.78 4.66
C ASP A 80 -12.83 1.74 5.24
N TYR A 81 -12.74 0.51 4.73
CA TYR A 81 -13.62 -0.57 5.14
C TYR A 81 -13.30 -1.13 6.53
N LEU A 82 -12.18 -0.74 7.16
CA LEU A 82 -11.83 -1.12 8.54
C LEU A 82 -12.37 -0.09 9.54
N ALA A 83 -12.34 1.19 9.18
CA ALA A 83 -12.79 2.30 10.03
C ALA A 83 -13.90 3.14 9.38
N ALA A 84 -14.94 2.46 8.88
CA ALA A 84 -16.04 3.05 8.13
C ALA A 84 -16.71 4.25 8.86
N MET A 85 -16.99 4.10 10.16
CA MET A 85 -17.60 5.16 10.98
C MET A 85 -16.76 6.44 11.05
N ASN A 86 -15.43 6.33 11.02
CA ASN A 86 -14.53 7.49 11.07
C ASN A 86 -14.59 8.28 9.75
N MET A 87 -14.71 7.57 8.62
CA MET A 87 -14.89 8.21 7.32
C MET A 87 -16.23 8.94 7.24
N ASN A 88 -17.31 8.33 7.73
CA ASN A 88 -18.62 8.97 7.82
C ASN A 88 -18.59 10.20 8.72
N LEU A 89 -17.94 10.13 9.89
CA LEU A 89 -17.79 11.27 10.79
C LEU A 89 -17.08 12.44 10.11
N GLY A 90 -15.97 12.18 9.41
CA GLY A 90 -15.23 13.21 8.68
C GLY A 90 -16.09 13.89 7.61
N PHE A 91 -16.88 13.11 6.87
CA PHE A 91 -17.79 13.64 5.86
C PHE A 91 -18.94 14.44 6.49
N ALA A 92 -19.59 13.90 7.53
CA ALA A 92 -20.69 14.57 8.24
C ALA A 92 -20.26 15.92 8.79
N LEU A 93 -19.14 15.97 9.53
CA LEU A 93 -18.60 17.23 10.06
C LEU A 93 -18.27 18.26 8.96
N THR A 94 -17.84 17.78 7.79
CA THR A 94 -17.56 18.66 6.64
C THR A 94 -18.85 19.25 6.07
N VAL A 95 -19.90 18.43 5.93
CA VAL A 95 -21.22 18.86 5.44
C VAL A 95 -21.88 19.79 6.44
N GLU A 96 -21.87 19.46 7.73
CA GLU A 96 -22.40 20.29 8.82
C GLU A 96 -21.75 21.67 8.80
N LYS A 97 -20.42 21.75 8.85
CA LYS A 97 -19.69 23.03 8.78
C LYS A 97 -19.97 23.84 7.51
N LEU A 98 -20.29 23.17 6.39
CA LEU A 98 -20.62 23.85 5.13
C LEU A 98 -21.99 24.51 5.19
N ILE A 99 -22.94 23.95 5.94
CA ILE A 99 -24.34 24.42 6.00
C ILE A 99 -24.70 25.17 7.29
N GLY A 100 -23.93 25.06 8.37
CA GLY A 100 -24.10 25.80 9.63
C GLY A 100 -24.09 24.93 10.87
#